data_AF-A0A661XGP3-F1
#
_entry.id   AF-A0A661XGP3-F1
#
_cell.length_a   1.000
_cell.length_b   1.000
_cell.length_c   1.000
_cell.angle_alpha   90.00
_cell.angle_beta   90.00
_cell.angle_gamma   90.00
#
_symmetry.space_group_name_H-M   'P 1'
#
loop_
_entity.id
_entity.type
_entity.pdbx_description
1 polymer ?
#
loop_
_entity_poly.entity_id
_entity_poly.type
_entity_poly.pdbx_seq_one_letter_code
_entity_poly.pdbx_strand_id
1 'polypeptide(L)' 'MDLSIIVPVYNEEESLIPLVEWIERVLAGEYTFEVIMIDDGSTDDSWKVTESLAAKYESVRGVCFRRNYG' A
#
# COMPACT_ATOMS: atom_id res chain seq x y z
N MET A 1 -15.12 -3.73 9.91
CA MET A 1 -13.93 -3.98 9.08
C MET A 1 -14.19 -5.29 8.39
N ASP A 2 -14.41 -5.22 7.08
CA ASP A 2 -14.93 -6.30 6.24
C ASP A 2 -13.83 -6.96 5.41
N LEU A 3 -12.77 -6.21 5.07
CA LEU A 3 -11.65 -6.69 4.25
C LEU A 3 -10.31 -6.09 4.70
N SER A 4 -9.27 -6.94 4.77
CA SER A 4 -7.87 -6.49 4.89
C SER A 4 -7.09 -7.00 3.68
N ILE A 5 -6.52 -6.07 2.90
CA ILE A 5 -5.74 -6.36 1.70
C ILE A 5 -4.27 -6.19 2.06
N ILE A 6 -3.46 -7.23 1.86
CA ILE A 6 -2.02 -7.19 2.13
C ILE A 6 -1.29 -7.20 0.80
N VAL A 7 -0.45 -6.18 0.58
CA VAL A 7 0.29 -5.97 -0.68
C VAL A 7 1.79 -5.97 -0.36
N PRO A 8 2.55 -7.02 -0.73
CA PRO A 8 4.00 -6.95 -0.69
C PRO A 8 4.50 -5.98 -1.77
N VAL A 9 5.49 -5.17 -1.41
CA VAL A 9 6.07 -4.13 -2.25
C VAL A 9 7.57 -4.36 -2.37
N TYR A 10 8.06 -4.44 -3.61
CA TYR A 10 9.49 -4.53 -3.91
C TYR A 10 9.78 -3.93 -5.29
N ASN A 11 10.34 -2.73 -5.32
CA ASN A 11 10.71 -2.00 -6.54
C ASN A 11 9.55 -1.80 -7.57
N GLU A 12 8.40 -1.33 -7.10
CA GLU A 12 7.13 -1.26 -7.84
C GLU A 12 6.50 0.15 -7.80
N GLU A 13 7.31 1.21 -7.66
CA GLU A 13 6.84 2.59 -7.41
C GLU A 13 5.74 3.10 -8.37
N GLU A 14 5.80 2.73 -9.65
CA GLU A 14 4.84 3.17 -10.67
C GLU A 14 3.48 2.48 -10.55
N SER A 15 3.42 1.27 -10.00
CA SER A 15 2.21 0.43 -9.96
C SER A 15 1.39 0.64 -8.67
N LEU A 16 2.01 1.16 -7.60
CA LEU A 16 1.34 1.36 -6.30
C LEU A 16 0.20 2.38 -6.37
N ILE A 17 0.39 3.49 -7.10
CA ILE A 17 -0.63 4.53 -7.24
C ILE A 17 -1.88 4.00 -7.94
N PRO A 18 -1.80 3.45 -9.17
CA PRO A 18 -2.99 2.93 -9.82
C PRO A 18 -3.62 1.79 -9.03
N LEU A 19 -2.84 0.93 -8.38
CA LEU A 19 -3.39 -0.14 -7.53
C LEU A 19 -4.30 0.41 -6.43
N VAL A 20 -3.83 1.39 -5.66
CA VAL A 20 -4.65 2.00 -4.58
C VAL A 20 -5.87 2.72 -5.16
N GLU A 21 -5.71 3.47 -6.25
CA GLU A 21 -6.84 4.18 -6.87
C GLU A 21 -7.94 3.21 -7.35
N TRP A 22 -7.56 2.05 -7.87
CA TRP A 22 -8.51 1.00 -8.24
C TRP A 22 -9.19 0.36 -7.03
N ILE A 23 -8.45 0.05 -5.97
CA ILE A 23 -9.02 -0.51 -4.74
C ILE A 23 -10.02 0.46 -4.12
N GLU A 24 -9.63 1.73 -3.96
CA GLU A 24 -10.50 2.79 -3.46
C GLU A 24 -11.76 2.92 -4.29
N ARG A 25 -11.63 2.96 -5.62
CA ARG A 25 -12.77 3.09 -6.52
C ARG A 25 -13.77 1.94 -6.40
N VAL A 26 -13.31 0.72 -6.17
CA VAL A 26 -14.17 -0.47 -6.14
C VAL A 26 -14.77 -0.70 -4.75
N LEU A 27 -14.06 -0.36 -3.68
CA LEU A 27 -14.47 -0.72 -2.32
C LEU A 27 -15.04 0.45 -1.51
N ALA A 28 -14.69 1.70 -1.83
CA ALA A 28 -15.14 2.86 -1.07
C ALA A 28 -16.67 3.00 -1.12
N GLY A 29 -17.28 3.15 0.06
CA GLY A 29 -18.73 3.32 0.22
C GLY A 29 -19.53 2.00 0.28
N GLU A 30 -18.94 0.88 -0.12
CA GLU A 30 -19.57 -0.45 -0.04
C GLU A 30 -19.00 -1.31 1.09
N TYR A 31 -17.70 -1.18 1.38
CA TYR A 31 -17.02 -1.99 2.39
C TYR A 31 -16.16 -1.11 3.31
N THR A 32 -15.99 -1.55 4.56
CA THR A 32 -14.92 -1.05 5.43
C THR A 32 -13.66 -1.88 5.19
N PHE A 33 -12.59 -1.27 4.67
CA PHE A 33 -11.38 -1.99 4.31
C PHE A 33 -10.10 -1.27 4.76
N GLU A 34 -9.00 -2.02 4.77
CA GLU A 34 -7.65 -1.49 4.88
C GLU A 34 -6.73 -2.13 3.82
N VAL A 35 -5.74 -1.36 3.39
CA VAL A 35 -4.66 -1.80 2.50
C VAL A 35 -3.35 -1.67 3.25
N ILE A 36 -2.71 -2.80 3.55
CA ILE A 36 -1.43 -2.86 4.24
C ILE A 36 -0.34 -3.15 3.19
N MET A 37 0.45 -2.13 2.89
CA MET A 37 1.62 -2.23 2.02
C MET A 37 2.83 -2.62 2.86
N ILE A 38 3.45 -3.74 2.51
CA ILE A 38 4.63 -4.27 3.20
C ILE A 38 5.83 -4.11 2.27
N ASP A 39 6.66 -3.11 2.54
CA ASP A 39 7.92 -2.91 1.82
C ASP A 39 9.00 -3.84 2.39
N ASP A 40 9.49 -4.74 1.54
CA ASP A 40 10.52 -5.73 1.87
C ASP A 40 11.88 -5.33 1.31
N GLY A 41 12.30 -4.09 1.61
CA GLY A 41 13.62 -3.60 1.24
C GLY A 41 13.72 -3.16 -0.21
N SER A 42 12.72 -2.41 -0.69
CA SER A 42 12.83 -1.72 -1.98
C SER A 42 14.02 -0.77 -1.99
N THR A 43 14.62 -0.62 -3.16
CA THR A 43 15.77 0.25 -3.42
C THR A 43 15.42 1.47 -4.27
N ASP A 44 14.20 1.50 -4.82
CA ASP A 44 13.61 2.62 -5.55
C ASP A 44 12.76 3.52 -4.62
N ASP A 45 11.90 4.37 -5.18
CA ASP A 45 11.02 5.27 -4.43
C ASP A 45 9.71 4.59 -3.97
N SER A 46 9.57 3.26 -4.05
CA SER A 46 8.37 2.51 -3.62
C SER A 46 7.92 2.90 -2.21
N TRP A 47 8.85 2.99 -1.25
CA TRP A 47 8.51 3.38 0.11
C TRP A 47 7.97 4.81 0.20
N LYS A 48 8.56 5.76 -0.53
CA LYS A 48 8.07 7.15 -0.54
C LYS A 48 6.69 7.25 -1.17
N VAL A 49 6.42 6.45 -2.19
CA VAL A 49 5.09 6.35 -2.81
C VAL A 49 4.09 5.77 -1.81
N THR A 50 4.44 4.69 -1.09
CA THR A 50 3.62 4.14 -0.01
C THR A 50 3.31 5.16 1.09
N GLU A 51 4.31 5.93 1.56
CA GLU A 51 4.10 6.99 2.54
C GLU A 51 3.13 8.07 2.03
N SER A 52 3.28 8.46 0.77
CA SER A 52 2.39 9.44 0.13
C SER A 52 0.96 8.93 0.00
N LEU A 53 0.78 7.63 -0.32
CA LEU A 53 -0.53 6.99 -0.41
C LEU A 53 -1.19 6.87 0.97
N ALA A 54 -0.43 6.49 2.01
CA ALA A 54 -0.92 6.42 3.38
C ALA A 54 -1.32 7.80 3.94
N ALA A 55 -0.67 8.88 3.50
CA ALA A 55 -1.06 10.24 3.84
C ALA A 55 -2.33 10.71 3.09
N LYS A 56 -2.57 10.18 1.89
CA LYS A 56 -3.70 10.55 1.02
C LYS A 56 -4.98 9.77 1.36
N TYR A 57 -4.86 8.51 1.77
CA TYR A 57 -5.98 7.60 2.00
C TYR A 57 -5.91 7.01 3.42
N GLU A 58 -6.95 7.24 4.24
CA GLU A 58 -7.00 6.73 5.63
C GLU A 58 -7.06 5.18 5.70
N SER A 59 -7.52 4.54 4.63
CA SER A 59 -7.56 3.09 4.43
C SER A 59 -6.19 2.47 4.19
N VAL A 60 -5.17 3.26 3.83
CA VAL A 60 -3.83 2.76 3.45
C VAL A 60 -2.85 2.87 4.61
N ARG A 61 -2.08 1.81 4.83
CA ARG A 61 -1.03 1.72 5.86
C ARG A 61 0.24 1.14 5.25
N GLY A 62 1.37 1.78 5.51
CA GLY A 62 2.69 1.29 5.12
C GLY A 62 3.43 0.63 6.27
N VAL A 63 4.08 -0.49 6.02
CA VAL A 63 5.02 -1.18 6.92
C VAL A 63 6.32 -1.41 6.16
N CYS A 64 7.42 -0.79 6.61
CA CYS A 64 8.74 -0.99 6.03
C CYS A 64 9.59 -1.87 6.95
N PHE A 65 10.13 -2.97 6.43
CA PHE A 65 11.11 -3.73 7.19
C PHE A 65 12.47 -3.05 7.16
N ARG A 66 13.06 -2.79 8.35
CA ARG A 66 14.40 -2.19 8.52
C ARG A 66 15.54 -2.97 7.86
N ARG A 67 15.29 -4.19 7.42
CA ARG A 67 16.21 -5.09 6.73
C ARG A 67 15.37 -6.01 5.86
N ASN A 68 15.85 -6.36 4.67
CA ASN A 68 15.25 -7.42 3.88
C ASN A 68 15.41 -8.74 4.68
N TYR A 69 14.29 -9.39 5.03
CA TYR A 69 14.29 -10.64 5.81
C TYR A 69 14.04 -11.88 4.93
N GLY A 70 13.97 -11.69 3.60
CA GLY A 70 13.86 -12.73 2.57
C GLY A 70 15.21 -13.24 2.06
#